data_AF-A0A7V9LSJ8-F1
#
_entry.id   AF-A0A7V9LSJ8-F1
#
_cell.length_a   1.000
_cell.length_b   1.000
_cell.length_c   1.000
_cell.angle_alpha   90.00
_cell.angle_beta   90.00
_cell.angle_gamma   90.00
#
_symmetry.space_group_name_H-M   'P 1'
#
loop_
_entity.id
_entity.type
_entity.pdbx_description
1 polymer ?
#
loop_
_entity_poly.entity_id
_entity_poly.type
_entity_poly.pdbx_seq_one_letter_code
_entity_poly.pdbx_strand_id
1 'polypeptide(L)' 'MLDGDVHRCLEARFKRWSRERDLSGSVLVTQAGSTLFEGCYGLADRGAGVPVTRRTRFGLASVTK' A
#
# COMPACT_ATOMS: atom_id res chain seq x y z
N MET A 1 -15.43 8.74 -4.18
CA MET A 1 -15.23 7.28 -4.32
C MET A 1 -14.65 7.06 -5.71
N LEU A 2 -13.60 6.24 -5.87
CA LEU A 2 -13.11 5.90 -7.21
C LEU A 2 -14.19 5.10 -7.95
N ASP A 3 -14.17 5.18 -9.27
CA ASP A 3 -14.83 4.20 -10.11
C ASP A 3 -14.43 2.78 -9.65
N GLY A 4 -15.40 1.87 -9.55
CA GLY A 4 -15.18 0.49 -9.12
C GLY A 4 -14.17 -0.25 -10.00
N ASP A 5 -14.11 0.09 -11.29
CA ASP A 5 -13.13 -0.47 -12.21
C ASP A 5 -11.71 0.04 -11.93
N VAL A 6 -11.56 1.33 -11.59
CA VAL A 6 -10.28 1.91 -11.20
C VAL A 6 -9.77 1.31 -9.90
N HIS A 7 -10.66 1.12 -8.91
CA HIS A 7 -10.32 0.46 -7.66
C HIS A 7 -9.78 -0.97 -7.90
N ARG A 8 -10.47 -1.76 -8.74
CA ARG A 8 -10.04 -3.12 -9.09
C ARG A 8 -8.69 -3.12 -9.83
N CYS A 9 -8.47 -2.17 -10.73
CA CYS A 9 -7.20 -2.03 -11.46
C CYS A 9 -6.02 -1.69 -10.53
N LEU A 10 -6.21 -0.77 -9.58
CA LEU A 10 -5.18 -0.43 -8.58
C LEU A 10 -4.86 -1.64 -7.70
N GLU A 11 -5.87 -2.32 -7.19
CA GLU A 11 -5.70 -3.50 -6.35
C GLU A 11 -4.95 -4.63 -7.08
N ALA A 12 -5.33 -4.93 -8.33
CA ALA A 12 -4.65 -5.93 -9.14
C ALA A 12 -3.19 -5.54 -9.42
N ARG A 13 -2.94 -4.25 -9.67
CA ARG A 13 -1.59 -3.74 -9.93
C ARG A 13 -0.67 -3.89 -8.73
N PHE A 14 -1.11 -3.45 -7.55
CA PHE A 14 -0.28 -3.51 -6.34
C PHE A 14 -0.08 -4.94 -5.84
N LYS A 15 -1.10 -5.81 -5.95
CA LYS A 15 -0.94 -7.25 -5.69
C LYS A 15 0.12 -7.89 -6.60
N ARG A 16 0.12 -7.54 -7.89
CA ARG A 16 1.14 -8.02 -8.82
C ARG A 16 2.53 -7.54 -8.44
N TRP A 17 2.70 -6.25 -8.15
CA TRP A 17 4.00 -5.69 -7.74
C TRP A 17 4.51 -6.26 -6.42
N SER A 18 3.63 -6.58 -5.49
CA SER A 18 4.02 -7.24 -4.23
C SER A 18 4.62 -8.63 -4.45
N ARG A 19 4.23 -9.32 -5.53
CA ARG A 19 4.76 -10.64 -5.90
C ARG A 19 6.01 -10.56 -6.78
N GLU A 20 6.08 -9.57 -7.68
CA GLU A 20 7.06 -9.56 -8.78
C GLU A 20 8.16 -8.49 -8.65
N ARG A 21 7.98 -7.47 -7.81
CA ARG A 21 8.79 -6.24 -7.82
C ARG A 21 9.29 -5.80 -6.44
N ASP A 22 9.31 -6.72 -5.47
CA ASP A 22 9.70 -6.45 -4.07
C ASP A 22 8.91 -5.31 -3.40
N LEU A 23 7.70 -4.99 -3.90
CA LEU A 23 6.84 -4.01 -3.25
C LEU A 23 6.37 -4.57 -1.89
N SER A 24 6.84 -3.93 -0.82
CA SER A 24 6.34 -4.11 0.53
C SER A 24 6.06 -2.75 1.15
N GLY A 25 4.81 -2.49 1.52
CA GLY A 25 4.40 -1.18 2.03
C GLY A 25 2.90 -0.93 2.00
N SER A 26 2.53 0.33 2.17
CA SER A 26 1.15 0.79 2.20
C SER A 26 0.92 1.88 1.16
N VAL A 27 -0.28 1.92 0.59
CA VAL A 27 -0.74 2.95 -0.36
C VAL A 27 -2.03 3.56 0.17
N LEU A 28 -2.06 4.88 0.25
CA LEU A 28 -3.25 5.66 0.61
C LEU A 28 -3.50 6.70 -0.48
N VAL A 29 -4.71 6.70 -1.04
CA VAL A 29 -5.17 7.72 -2.01
C VAL A 29 -6.37 8.43 -1.41
N THR A 30 -6.30 9.75 -1.34
CA THR A 30 -7.36 10.60 -0.78
C THR A 30 -7.72 11.72 -1.74
N GLN A 31 -8.99 12.13 -1.75
CA GLN A 31 -9.47 13.31 -2.47
C GLN A 31 -10.47 14.05 -1.60
N ALA A 32 -10.27 15.37 -1.45
CA ALA A 32 -11.16 16.23 -0.66
C ALA A 32 -11.48 15.67 0.75
N GLY A 33 -10.45 15.17 1.46
CA GLY A 33 -10.60 14.58 2.79
C GLY A 33 -11.22 13.17 2.84
N SER A 34 -11.65 12.63 1.71
CA SER A 34 -12.21 11.27 1.62
C SER A 34 -11.16 10.27 1.15
N THR A 35 -11.08 9.11 1.82
CA THR A 35 -10.28 7.97 1.34
C THR A 35 -10.93 7.38 0.11
N LEU A 36 -10.14 7.32 -0.97
CA LEU A 36 -10.53 6.77 -2.26
C LEU A 36 -10.02 5.34 -2.45
N PHE A 37 -8.85 5.04 -1.91
CA PHE A 37 -8.21 3.73 -1.94
C PHE A 37 -7.25 3.59 -0.77
N GLU A 38 -7.18 2.40 -0.18
CA GLU A 38 -6.21 2.07 0.85
C GLU A 38 -5.83 0.59 0.76
N GLY A 39 -4.55 0.30 0.65
CA GLY A 39 -4.05 -1.07 0.49
C GLY A 39 -2.71 -1.28 1.19
N CYS A 40 -2.54 -2.46 1.81
CA CYS A 40 -1.29 -2.91 2.43
C CYS A 40 -0.79 -4.16 1.72
N TYR A 41 0.50 -4.17 1.38
CA TYR A 41 1.10 -5.20 0.53
C TYR A 41 2.44 -5.66 1.11
N GLY A 42 2.74 -6.95 0.95
CA GLY A 42 4.01 -7.54 1.38
C GLY A 42 4.16 -7.71 2.89
N LEU A 43 5.41 -7.86 3.32
CA LEU A 43 5.80 -8.14 4.70
C LEU A 43 6.60 -6.97 5.29
N ALA A 44 6.22 -6.53 6.48
CA ALA A 44 6.98 -5.56 7.28
C ALA A 44 8.29 -6.18 7.79
N ASP A 45 8.28 -7.48 8.07
CA ASP A 45 9.46 -8.27 8.40
C ASP A 45 9.41 -9.59 7.62
N ARG A 46 10.37 -9.80 6.71
CA ARG A 46 10.45 -11.03 5.91
C ARG A 46 10.95 -12.23 6.73
N GLY A 47 11.86 -12.02 7.69
CA GLY A 47 12.42 -13.10 8.51
C GLY A 47 11.40 -13.65 9.50
N ALA A 48 10.53 -12.79 10.04
CA ALA A 48 9.46 -13.17 10.96
C ALA A 48 8.10 -13.39 10.28
N GLY A 49 8.00 -13.19 8.96
CA GLY A 49 6.73 -13.37 8.23
C GLY A 49 5.64 -12.36 8.61
N VAL A 50 6.00 -11.20 9.14
CA VAL A 50 5.03 -10.21 9.66
C VAL A 50 4.48 -9.39 8.49
N PRO A 51 3.15 -9.35 8.27
CA PRO A 51 2.56 -8.59 7.17
C PRO A 51 2.62 -7.08 7.39
N VAL A 52 2.63 -6.31 6.30
CA VAL A 52 2.35 -4.87 6.38
C VAL A 52 0.88 -4.66 6.74
N THR A 53 0.63 -3.74 7.67
CA THR A 53 -0.71 -3.34 8.10
C THR A 53 -0.83 -1.81 8.10
N ARG A 54 -2.05 -1.30 8.31
CA ARG A 54 -2.32 0.13 8.48
C ARG A 54 -1.58 0.77 9.66
N ARG A 55 -1.12 -0.03 10.61
CA ARG A 55 -0.36 0.42 11.80
C ARG A 55 1.15 0.29 11.63
N THR A 56 1.63 -0.30 10.53
CA THR A 56 3.06 -0.45 10.27
C THR A 56 3.71 0.94 10.16
N ARG A 57 4.78 1.15 10.93
CA ARG A 57 5.58 2.36 10.88
C ARG A 57 6.75 2.18 9.93
N PHE A 58 7.06 3.23 9.16
CA PHE A 58 8.13 3.23 8.17
C PHE A 58 9.17 4.28 8.53
N GLY A 59 10.44 3.99 8.24
CA GLY A 59 11.50 5.01 8.23
C GLY A 59 11.23 5.99 7.08
N LEU A 60 10.93 7.25 7.42
CA LEU A 60 10.39 8.21 6.46
C LEU A 60 11.44 8.84 5.53
N ALA A 61 12.73 8.77 5.87
CA ALA A 61 13.83 9.36 5.09
C ALA A 61 13.47 10.79 4.60
N SER A 62 13.62 11.09 3.31
CA SER A 62 13.35 12.43 2.75
C SER A 62 11.88 12.86 2.71
N VAL A 63 10.95 12.11 3.31
CA VAL A 63 9.56 12.54 3.54
C VAL A 63 9.47 13.53 4.71
N THR A 64 10.45 13.56 5.62
CA THR A 64 10.50 14.49 6.76
C THR A 64 11.09 15.86 6.42
N LYS A 65 10.65 16.49 5.32
CA LYS A 65 11.13 17.85 4.98
C LYS A 65 10.53 18.91 5.88
#